data_AF-A0A6L6QI49-F1
#
_entry.id   AF-A0A6L6QI49-F1
#
_cell.length_a   1.000
_cell.length_b   1.000
_cell.length_c   1.000
_cell.angle_alpha   90.00
_cell.angle_beta   90.00
_cell.angle_gamma   90.00
#
_symmetry.space_group_name_H-M   'P 1'
#
loop_
_entity.id
_entity.type
_entity.pdbx_description
1 polymer ?
#
loop_
_entity_poly.entity_id
_entity_poly.type
_entity_poly.pdbx_seq_one_letter_code
_entity_poly.pdbx_strand_id
1 'polypeptide(L)'
;MKPILLFAAALLAAQSVLAAPVRTDHPIVGTWRFELPDGSCHEMYRISADGTALITSAAEIAETEFDIDDQPDGDGFYRSNDKIVKDNGKKDCTGEVTAIGHVIQAFIVFHPSNNMFLMCQKRDMASCIGPFVRVHGTEI
;
A
#
# COMPACT_ATOMS: atom_id res chain seq x y z
N MET A 1 -54.19 -3.95 32.32
CA MET A 1 -53.60 -4.26 30.99
C MET A 1 -52.18 -3.73 30.98
N LYS A 2 -51.19 -4.59 30.76
CA LYS A 2 -49.75 -4.30 30.94
C LYS A 2 -49.12 -4.26 29.54
N PRO A 3 -48.49 -3.16 29.09
CA PRO A 3 -47.84 -3.15 27.79
C PRO A 3 -46.48 -3.84 27.92
N ILE A 4 -46.27 -4.88 27.14
CA ILE A 4 -44.96 -5.52 26.95
C ILE A 4 -44.22 -4.65 25.92
N LEU A 5 -43.19 -3.94 26.39
CA LEU A 5 -42.23 -3.25 25.53
C LEU A 5 -41.26 -4.29 24.94
N LEU A 6 -41.43 -4.60 23.67
CA LEU A 6 -40.47 -5.37 22.88
C LEU A 6 -39.30 -4.45 22.48
N PHE A 7 -38.15 -4.65 23.12
CA PHE A 7 -36.88 -4.07 22.70
C PHE A 7 -36.38 -4.80 21.45
N ALA A 8 -36.44 -4.16 20.29
CA ALA A 8 -35.77 -4.64 19.09
C ALA A 8 -34.29 -4.24 19.15
N ALA A 9 -33.41 -5.21 19.39
CA ALA A 9 -31.97 -5.01 19.30
C ALA A 9 -31.55 -5.00 17.82
N ALA A 10 -31.20 -3.83 17.30
CA ALA A 10 -30.60 -3.70 15.98
C ALA A 10 -29.14 -4.17 16.05
N LEU A 11 -28.85 -5.33 15.45
CA LEU A 11 -27.49 -5.79 15.18
C LEU A 11 -26.86 -4.86 14.13
N LEU A 12 -25.98 -3.94 14.55
CA LEU A 12 -25.07 -3.29 13.61
C LEU A 12 -24.06 -4.34 13.13
N ALA A 13 -24.26 -4.87 11.94
CA ALA A 13 -23.22 -5.59 11.23
C ALA A 13 -22.11 -4.59 10.90
N ALA A 14 -20.94 -4.75 11.53
CA ALA A 14 -19.73 -4.07 11.11
C ALA A 14 -19.43 -4.51 9.67
N GLN A 15 -19.66 -3.62 8.72
CA GLN A 15 -19.25 -3.84 7.34
C GLN A 15 -17.73 -3.73 7.32
N SER A 16 -17.04 -4.87 7.29
CA SER A 16 -15.64 -4.91 6.88
C SER A 16 -15.61 -4.44 5.43
N VAL A 17 -15.19 -3.19 5.21
CA VAL A 17 -14.91 -2.68 3.86
C VAL A 17 -13.69 -3.46 3.40
N LEU A 18 -13.89 -4.47 2.56
CA LEU A 18 -12.79 -5.15 1.90
C LEU A 18 -12.11 -4.15 0.96
N ALA A 19 -10.78 -4.18 0.91
CA ALA A 19 -10.00 -3.38 -0.04
C ALA A 19 -10.53 -3.56 -1.47
N ALA A 20 -10.50 -2.48 -2.26
CA ALA A 20 -10.97 -2.55 -3.63
C ALA A 20 -9.97 -3.38 -4.46
N PRO A 21 -10.43 -4.43 -5.17
CA PRO A 21 -9.53 -5.20 -6.01
C PRO A 21 -9.05 -4.34 -7.19
N VAL A 22 -7.80 -4.55 -7.59
CA VAL A 22 -7.23 -4.00 -8.81
C VAL A 22 -7.19 -5.07 -9.89
N ARG A 23 -7.14 -4.66 -11.17
CA ARG A 23 -6.98 -5.60 -12.27
C ARG A 23 -5.71 -6.45 -12.07
N THR A 24 -5.76 -7.73 -12.41
CA THR A 24 -4.64 -8.65 -12.16
C THR A 24 -3.40 -8.35 -13.00
N ASP A 25 -3.57 -7.63 -14.11
CA ASP A 25 -2.52 -7.15 -14.99
C ASP A 25 -2.10 -5.69 -14.71
N HIS A 26 -2.55 -5.10 -13.58
CA HIS A 26 -2.15 -3.75 -13.20
C HIS A 26 -0.64 -3.71 -12.98
N PRO A 27 0.09 -2.71 -13.50
CA PRO A 27 1.54 -2.70 -13.41
C PRO A 27 2.07 -2.70 -11.97
N ILE A 28 1.28 -2.27 -10.97
CA ILE A 28 1.64 -2.30 -9.54
C ILE A 28 1.69 -3.71 -8.93
N VAL A 29 0.92 -4.67 -9.47
CA VAL A 29 0.81 -6.01 -8.88
C VAL A 29 2.13 -6.75 -9.04
N GLY A 30 2.61 -7.34 -7.95
CA GLY A 30 3.88 -8.08 -7.90
C GLY A 30 4.73 -7.74 -6.66
N THR A 31 5.98 -8.19 -6.69
CA THR A 31 6.96 -7.93 -5.63
C THR A 31 7.96 -6.87 -6.07
N TRP A 32 8.22 -5.91 -5.19
CA TRP A 32 9.10 -4.77 -5.44
C TRP A 32 10.12 -4.62 -4.32
N ARG A 33 11.32 -4.22 -4.70
CA ARG A 33 12.40 -3.87 -3.79
C ARG A 33 12.73 -2.39 -3.93
N PHE A 34 12.82 -1.69 -2.82
CA PHE A 34 13.34 -0.33 -2.77
C PHE A 34 14.58 -0.31 -1.90
N GLU A 35 15.67 0.26 -2.39
CA GLU A 35 16.92 0.40 -1.63
C GLU A 35 17.11 1.87 -1.27
N LEU A 36 17.47 2.15 -0.02
CA LEU A 36 17.78 3.52 0.38
C LEU A 36 18.99 4.05 -0.41
N PRO A 37 19.08 5.36 -0.67
CA PRO A 37 20.16 5.92 -1.48
C PRO A 37 21.58 5.63 -0.98
N ASP A 38 21.75 5.37 0.32
CA ASP A 38 23.02 5.03 0.95
C ASP A 38 23.30 3.51 1.00
N GLY A 39 22.38 2.68 0.53
CA GLY A 39 22.46 1.22 0.54
C GLY A 39 22.38 0.59 1.92
N SER A 40 22.03 1.36 2.97
CA SER A 40 22.03 0.87 4.35
C SER A 40 20.88 -0.10 4.66
N CYS A 41 19.78 0.04 3.93
CA CYS A 41 18.55 -0.70 4.14
C CYS A 41 17.82 -0.89 2.82
N HIS A 42 16.97 -1.92 2.76
CA HIS A 42 16.02 -2.09 1.68
C HIS A 42 14.66 -2.48 2.25
N GLU A 43 13.65 -2.14 1.47
CA GLU A 43 12.26 -2.45 1.72
C GLU A 43 11.76 -3.42 0.65
N MET A 44 10.85 -4.31 1.04
CA MET A 44 10.18 -5.24 0.14
C MET A 44 8.68 -5.01 0.22
N TYR A 45 8.03 -4.89 -0.94
CA TYR A 45 6.60 -4.69 -1.08
C TYR A 45 6.03 -5.83 -1.92
N ARG A 46 5.18 -6.68 -1.32
CA ARG A 46 4.39 -7.68 -2.03
C ARG A 46 2.97 -7.15 -2.20
N ILE A 47 2.65 -6.70 -3.40
CA ILE A 47 1.37 -6.05 -3.72
C ILE A 47 0.48 -7.04 -4.48
N SER A 48 -0.67 -7.35 -3.90
CA SER A 48 -1.64 -8.31 -4.41
C SER A 48 -2.75 -7.62 -5.21
N ALA A 49 -3.34 -8.34 -6.16
CA ALA A 49 -4.47 -7.83 -6.95
C ALA A 49 -5.78 -7.68 -6.15
N ASP A 50 -5.83 -8.20 -4.92
CA ASP A 50 -6.97 -8.10 -4.02
C ASP A 50 -7.05 -6.77 -3.26
N GLY A 51 -6.14 -5.83 -3.54
CA GLY A 51 -6.10 -4.52 -2.88
C GLY A 51 -5.30 -4.52 -1.57
N THR A 52 -4.52 -5.57 -1.29
CA THR A 52 -3.65 -5.64 -0.11
C THR A 52 -2.17 -5.64 -0.45
N ALA A 53 -1.33 -5.19 0.48
CA ALA A 53 0.11 -5.38 0.40
C ALA A 53 0.73 -5.83 1.73
N LEU A 54 1.84 -6.57 1.62
CA LEU A 54 2.74 -6.88 2.72
C LEU A 54 4.05 -6.13 2.49
N ILE A 55 4.46 -5.35 3.47
CA ILE A 55 5.66 -4.50 3.43
C ILE A 55 6.61 -4.95 4.53
N THR A 56 7.88 -5.13 4.19
CA THR A 56 8.94 -5.30 5.19
C THR A 56 9.98 -4.21 5.01
N SER A 57 10.30 -3.50 6.09
CA SER A 57 11.28 -2.41 6.13
C SER A 57 12.13 -2.57 7.38
N ALA A 58 13.41 -2.90 7.23
CA ALA A 58 14.27 -3.32 8.35
C ALA A 58 13.63 -4.42 9.24
N ALA A 59 13.17 -4.08 10.44
CA ALA A 59 12.50 -5.00 11.37
C ALA A 59 10.97 -4.88 11.35
N GLU A 60 10.45 -3.85 10.69
CA GLU A 60 9.03 -3.61 10.48
C GLU A 60 8.44 -4.66 9.54
N ILE A 61 7.23 -5.11 9.88
CA ILE A 61 6.37 -5.92 9.02
C ILE A 61 4.98 -5.29 9.10
N ALA A 62 4.55 -4.68 8.00
CA ALA A 62 3.27 -4.01 7.89
C ALA A 62 2.39 -4.70 6.85
N GLU A 63 1.08 -4.77 7.12
CA GLU A 63 0.07 -5.11 6.12
C GLU A 63 -0.77 -3.87 5.84
N THR A 64 -1.10 -3.68 4.57
CA THR A 64 -1.84 -2.50 4.11
C THR A 64 -3.01 -2.87 3.22
N GLU A 65 -3.98 -1.96 3.17
CA GLU A 65 -5.02 -1.91 2.15
C GLU A 65 -4.76 -0.69 1.27
N PHE A 66 -4.70 -0.89 -0.04
CA PHE A 66 -4.37 0.18 -0.98
C PHE A 66 -5.46 0.38 -2.03
N ASP A 67 -5.51 1.59 -2.56
CA ASP A 67 -6.31 2.00 -3.71
C ASP A 67 -5.39 2.76 -4.67
N ILE A 68 -5.48 2.45 -5.96
CA ILE A 68 -4.67 3.09 -7.00
C ILE A 68 -5.56 3.32 -8.23
N ASP A 69 -5.36 4.45 -8.91
CA ASP A 69 -6.05 4.73 -10.17
C ASP A 69 -5.85 3.55 -11.14
N ASP A 70 -6.89 3.18 -11.89
CA ASP A 70 -6.81 2.04 -12.82
C ASP A 70 -5.95 2.35 -14.07
N GLN A 71 -5.75 3.63 -14.38
CA GLN A 71 -4.98 4.15 -15.51
C GLN A 71 -4.19 5.39 -15.05
N PRO A 72 -3.05 5.71 -15.67
CA PRO A 72 -2.35 6.93 -15.36
C PRO A 72 -3.15 8.14 -15.86
N ASP A 73 -2.88 9.30 -15.27
CA ASP A 73 -3.31 10.57 -15.85
C ASP A 73 -2.52 10.91 -17.13
N GLY A 74 -2.82 12.07 -17.73
CA GLY A 74 -2.20 12.50 -18.99
C GLY A 74 -0.69 12.71 -18.92
N ASP A 75 -0.13 12.83 -17.70
CA ASP A 75 1.30 13.00 -17.46
C ASP A 75 1.97 11.68 -17.01
N GLY A 76 1.22 10.58 -16.97
CA GLY A 76 1.75 9.24 -16.64
C GLY A 76 1.68 8.87 -15.16
N PHE A 77 1.06 9.69 -14.31
CA PHE A 77 0.98 9.44 -12.88
C PHE A 77 -0.30 8.69 -12.49
N TYR A 78 -0.15 7.67 -11.65
CA TYR A 78 -1.25 7.01 -10.96
C TYR A 78 -1.37 7.59 -9.55
N ARG A 79 -2.55 8.06 -9.11
CA ARG A 79 -2.73 8.36 -7.69
C ARG A 79 -2.89 7.06 -6.92
N SER A 80 -2.25 7.00 -5.76
CA SER A 80 -2.34 5.87 -4.84
C SER A 80 -2.57 6.36 -3.41
N ASN A 81 -3.40 5.63 -2.68
CA ASN A 81 -3.54 5.73 -1.23
C ASN A 81 -3.22 4.37 -0.63
N ASP A 82 -2.34 4.33 0.36
CA ASP A 82 -1.95 3.11 1.05
C ASP A 82 -2.19 3.27 2.55
N LYS A 83 -3.04 2.41 3.13
CA LYS A 83 -3.43 2.50 4.53
C LYS A 83 -2.87 1.34 5.32
N ILE A 84 -2.09 1.63 6.35
CA ILE A 84 -1.59 0.61 7.28
C ILE A 84 -2.75 0.02 8.08
N VAL A 85 -2.99 -1.28 7.94
CA VAL A 85 -4.04 -1.99 8.70
C VAL A 85 -3.48 -2.90 9.78
N LYS A 86 -2.23 -3.35 9.65
CA LYS A 86 -1.49 -4.03 10.71
C LYS A 86 -0.02 -3.62 10.67
N ASP A 87 0.60 -3.61 11.84
CA ASP A 87 2.03 -3.37 12.00
C ASP A 87 2.56 -4.15 13.21
N ASN A 88 3.82 -4.58 13.17
CA ASN A 88 4.45 -5.36 14.25
C ASN A 88 5.10 -4.48 15.36
N GLY A 89 5.00 -3.16 15.26
CA GLY A 89 5.51 -2.16 16.19
C GLY A 89 7.03 -2.04 16.21
N LYS A 90 7.71 -2.51 15.16
CA LYS A 90 9.17 -2.41 15.01
C LYS A 90 9.53 -1.21 14.15
N LYS A 91 10.82 -0.91 14.10
CA LYS A 91 11.33 0.23 13.36
C LYS A 91 11.51 -0.12 11.89
N ASP A 92 11.12 0.82 11.04
CA ASP A 92 11.37 0.82 9.59
C ASP A 92 12.84 1.14 9.27
N CYS A 93 13.17 1.21 7.98
CA CYS A 93 14.48 1.62 7.49
C CYS A 93 14.87 3.06 7.88
N THR A 94 13.90 3.93 8.22
CA THR A 94 14.16 5.31 8.68
C THR A 94 14.35 5.42 10.19
N GLY A 95 14.09 4.34 10.93
CA GLY A 95 14.21 4.26 12.39
C GLY A 95 12.93 4.62 13.14
N GLU A 96 11.83 4.83 12.42
CA GLU A 96 10.52 5.23 12.91
C GLU A 96 9.58 4.02 13.05
N VAL A 97 8.51 4.16 13.83
CA VAL A 97 7.45 3.14 13.96
C VAL A 97 6.21 3.66 13.26
N THR A 98 5.73 2.94 12.26
CA THR A 98 4.56 3.37 11.50
C THR A 98 3.27 3.12 12.29
N ALA A 99 2.38 4.12 12.31
CA ALA A 99 1.11 4.01 13.03
C ALA A 99 0.05 3.25 12.21
N ILE A 100 -0.64 2.30 12.84
CA ILE A 100 -1.84 1.68 12.27
C ILE A 100 -2.90 2.75 11.99
N GLY A 101 -3.49 2.71 10.80
CA GLY A 101 -4.45 3.68 10.30
C GLY A 101 -3.83 4.89 9.61
N HIS A 102 -2.49 5.01 9.61
CA HIS A 102 -1.81 6.01 8.79
C HIS A 102 -2.07 5.75 7.30
N VAL A 103 -2.27 6.83 6.54
CA VAL A 103 -2.55 6.78 5.10
C VAL A 103 -1.43 7.52 4.37
N ILE A 104 -0.71 6.79 3.53
CA ILE A 104 0.32 7.32 2.65
C ILE A 104 -0.35 7.66 1.32
N GLN A 105 -0.32 8.94 0.95
CA GLN A 105 -0.76 9.39 -0.37
C GLN A 105 0.46 9.57 -1.26
N ALA A 106 0.43 8.97 -2.45
CA ALA A 106 1.53 9.05 -3.39
C ALA A 106 1.05 9.09 -4.84
N PHE A 107 1.96 9.49 -5.72
CA PHE A 107 1.80 9.37 -7.16
C PHE A 107 2.83 8.37 -7.69
N ILE A 108 2.39 7.34 -8.38
CA ILE A 108 3.25 6.29 -8.95
C ILE A 108 3.48 6.57 -10.43
N VAL A 109 4.72 6.45 -10.88
CA VAL A 109 5.09 6.51 -12.30
C VAL A 109 5.85 5.25 -12.67
N PHE A 110 5.30 4.46 -13.58
CA PHE A 110 5.96 3.26 -14.08
C PHE A 110 6.92 3.61 -15.22
N HIS A 111 8.10 3.00 -15.20
CA HIS A 111 8.97 3.00 -16.36
C HIS A 111 8.37 2.11 -17.47
N PRO A 112 8.56 2.43 -18.76
CA PRO A 112 8.00 1.65 -19.88
C PRO A 112 8.34 0.15 -19.90
N SER A 113 9.37 -0.28 -19.17
CA SER A 113 9.70 -1.70 -19.02
C SER A 113 8.78 -2.47 -18.07
N ASN A 114 7.94 -1.78 -17.29
CA ASN A 114 7.12 -2.34 -16.20
C ASN A 114 7.88 -3.09 -15.10
N ASN A 115 9.21 -2.99 -15.09
CA ASN A 115 10.09 -3.61 -14.10
C ASN A 115 10.64 -2.62 -13.07
N MET A 116 10.23 -1.35 -13.16
CA MET A 116 10.53 -0.36 -12.15
C MET A 116 9.46 0.72 -12.11
N PHE A 117 9.30 1.34 -10.95
CA PHE A 117 8.52 2.55 -10.79
C PHE A 117 9.17 3.54 -9.83
N LEU A 118 8.69 4.78 -9.87
CA LEU A 118 8.98 5.82 -8.90
C LEU A 118 7.73 6.13 -8.09
N MET A 119 7.91 6.43 -6.81
CA MET A 119 6.85 6.87 -5.90
C MET A 119 7.10 8.34 -5.55
N CYS A 120 6.13 9.22 -5.77
CA CYS A 120 6.29 10.65 -5.65
C CYS A 120 5.31 11.23 -4.64
N GLN A 121 5.78 12.13 -3.77
CA GLN A 121 4.93 12.78 -2.77
C GLN A 121 3.95 13.77 -3.41
N LYS A 122 4.34 14.35 -4.55
CA LYS A 122 3.54 15.27 -5.35
C LYS A 122 3.48 14.76 -6.78
N ARG A 123 2.57 15.33 -7.57
CA ARG A 123 2.47 15.07 -9.01
C ARG A 123 3.61 15.80 -9.76
N ASP A 124 4.85 15.45 -9.45
CA ASP A 124 6.06 15.95 -10.10
C ASP A 124 7.24 14.99 -9.89
N MET A 125 8.18 15.00 -10.84
CA MET A 125 9.34 14.11 -10.84
C MET A 125 10.40 14.45 -9.77
N ALA A 126 10.40 15.68 -9.25
CA ALA A 126 11.41 16.13 -8.28
C ALA A 126 11.12 15.62 -6.86
N SER A 127 9.87 15.26 -6.58
CA SER A 127 9.39 14.71 -5.31
C SER A 127 9.43 13.19 -5.24
N CYS A 128 10.03 12.52 -6.23
CA CYS A 128 10.04 11.07 -6.33
C CYS A 128 11.20 10.41 -5.60
N ILE A 129 10.91 9.25 -5.02
CA ILE A 129 11.87 8.28 -4.53
C ILE A 129 11.83 7.00 -5.38
N GLY A 130 12.95 6.29 -5.43
CA GLY A 130 13.08 5.04 -6.17
C GLY A 130 14.47 4.89 -6.80
N PRO A 131 14.63 3.93 -7.73
CA PRO A 131 13.56 3.08 -8.27
C PRO A 131 13.12 2.00 -7.28
N PHE A 132 11.81 1.71 -7.30
CA PHE A 132 11.30 0.42 -6.85
C PHE A 132 11.51 -0.56 -8.00
N VAL A 133 12.29 -1.61 -7.78
CA VAL A 133 12.65 -2.57 -8.81
C VAL A 133 11.87 -3.85 -8.62
N ARG A 134 11.29 -4.38 -9.70
CA ARG A 134 10.53 -5.63 -9.66
C ARG A 134 11.45 -6.80 -9.33
N VAL A 135 11.03 -7.63 -8.39
CA VAL A 135 11.70 -8.87 -8.04
C VAL A 135 10.97 -10.06 -8.64
N HIS A 136 11.71 -10.94 -9.29
CA HIS A 136 11.19 -12.19 -9.86
C HIS A 136 11.69 -13.37 -9.03
N GLY A 137 10.79 -14.08 -8.34
CA GLY A 137 11.12 -15.24 -7.49
C GLY A 137 10.66 -15.09 -6.03
N THR A 138 11.11 -15.98 -5.15
CA THR A 138 10.81 -15.97 -3.71
C THR A 138 11.88 -15.22 -2.93
N GLU A 139 11.72 -13.91 -2.79
CA GLU A 139 12.54 -13.08 -1.90
C GLU A 139 11.67 -12.49 -0.78
N ILE A 140 10.92 -13.34 -0.06
CA ILE A 140 10.19 -12.96 1.16
C ILE A 140 9.92 -14.18 2.02
#